data_AF-A0A832MRA0-F1
#
_entry.id   AF-A0A832MRA0-F1
#
_cell.length_a   1.000
_cell.length_b   1.000
_cell.length_c   1.000
_cell.angle_alpha   90.00
_cell.angle_beta   90.00
_cell.angle_gamma   90.00
#
_symmetry.space_group_name_H-M   'P 1'
#
loop_
_entity.id
_entity.type
_entity.pdbx_description
1 polymer ?
#
loop_
_entity_poly.entity_id
_entity_poly.type
_entity_poly.pdbx_seq_one_letter_code
_entity_poly.pdbx_strand_id
1 'polypeptide(L)'
;MEEQVKQYLLGCPSINTGEGEITLPVIEPEEMVKEAIRREFLRRHLIIGLESIGQFLKKEERGLKNKGQRVSRLLVTSRDGARRFYREVGRLITLHQPRLMGLMLNTDSSTMGSICGRKYNRPVKAILINHKDGVAYILGALISAKI
;
A
#
# COMPACT_ATOMS: atom_id res chain seq x y z
N MET A 1 18.25 0.78 5.73
CA MET A 1 16.95 0.92 5.04
C MET A 1 15.79 0.36 5.85
N GLU A 2 15.70 -0.95 6.13
CA GLU A 2 14.51 -1.51 6.81
C GLU A 2 14.22 -0.85 8.18
N GLU A 3 15.25 -0.64 9.00
CA GLU A 3 15.10 0.05 10.29
C GLU A 3 14.67 1.51 10.13
N GLN A 4 15.22 2.23 9.15
CA GLN A 4 14.84 3.61 8.84
C GLN A 4 13.37 3.71 8.38
N VAL A 5 12.91 2.75 7.58
CA VAL A 5 11.49 2.66 7.18
C VAL A 5 10.62 2.45 8.42
N LYS A 6 10.98 1.51 9.30
CA LYS A 6 10.21 1.25 10.53
C LYS A 6 10.13 2.49 11.41
N GLN A 7 11.25 3.15 11.68
CA GLN A 7 11.29 4.39 12.47
C GLN A 7 10.48 5.51 11.82
N TYR A 8 10.55 5.66 10.49
CA TYR A 8 9.75 6.63 9.76
C TYR A 8 8.25 6.36 9.94
N LEU A 9 7.81 5.12 9.69
CA LEU A 9 6.40 4.73 9.78
C LEU A 9 5.86 4.82 11.21
N LEU A 10 6.67 4.53 12.23
CA LEU A 10 6.32 4.69 13.64
C LEU A 10 6.10 6.16 14.02
N GLY A 11 6.78 7.09 13.35
CA GLY A 11 6.58 8.54 13.53
C GLY A 11 5.38 9.11 12.77
N CYS A 12 4.75 8.34 11.89
CA CYS A 12 3.57 8.78 11.14
C CYS A 12 2.29 8.61 11.98
N PRO A 13 1.29 9.50 11.82
CA PRO A 13 -0.05 9.24 12.32
C PRO A 13 -0.54 7.90 11.80
N SER A 14 -1.34 7.17 12.58
CA SER A 14 -1.90 5.89 12.14
C SER A 14 -3.40 5.83 12.36
N ILE A 15 -4.09 5.10 11.48
CA ILE A 15 -5.55 4.88 11.54
C ILE A 15 -5.80 3.39 11.78
N ASN A 16 -6.64 3.08 12.78
CA ASN A 16 -7.10 1.72 13.02
C ASN A 16 -8.10 1.30 11.92
N THR A 17 -7.90 0.11 11.36
CA THR A 17 -8.71 -0.43 10.27
C THR A 17 -10.09 -0.93 10.71
N GLY A 18 -10.31 -1.10 12.02
CA GLY A 18 -11.46 -1.75 12.63
C GLY A 18 -11.38 -3.28 12.62
N GLU A 19 -10.24 -3.84 12.21
CA GLU A 19 -9.95 -5.28 12.24
C GLU A 19 -8.80 -5.54 13.22
N GLY A 20 -9.14 -6.01 14.42
CA GLY A 20 -8.18 -6.22 15.50
C GLY A 20 -7.38 -4.94 15.81
N GLU A 21 -6.07 -5.12 16.03
CA GLU A 21 -5.12 -4.04 16.31
C GLU A 21 -4.41 -3.51 15.04
N ILE A 22 -4.88 -3.87 13.84
CA ILE A 22 -4.22 -3.45 12.60
C ILE A 22 -4.41 -1.96 12.37
N THR A 23 -3.30 -1.24 12.37
CA THR A 23 -3.21 0.18 12.04
C THR A 23 -2.50 0.38 10.69
N LEU A 24 -2.88 1.45 9.99
CA LEU A 24 -2.21 1.91 8.77
C LEU A 24 -1.49 3.22 9.07
N PRO A 25 -0.16 3.31 8.86
CA PRO A 25 0.53 4.59 8.86
C PRO A 25 0.00 5.46 7.73
N VAL A 26 -0.22 6.72 8.03
CA VAL A 26 -0.76 7.73 7.12
C VAL A 26 0.37 8.60 6.61
N ILE A 27 0.54 8.59 5.29
CA ILE A 27 1.67 9.20 4.60
C ILE A 27 1.17 10.33 3.71
N GLU A 28 1.85 11.48 3.73
CA GLU A 28 1.60 12.54 2.77
C GLU A 28 2.03 12.12 1.35
N PRO A 29 1.20 12.37 0.32
CA PRO A 29 1.53 12.00 -1.05
C PRO A 29 2.52 13.01 -1.66
N GLU A 30 3.74 13.03 -1.15
CA GLU A 30 4.81 13.87 -1.69
C GLU A 30 5.14 13.48 -3.14
N GLU A 31 5.67 14.43 -3.92
CA GLU A 31 5.89 14.21 -5.35
C GLU A 31 6.79 12.99 -5.63
N MET A 32 7.80 12.74 -4.81
CA MET A 32 8.65 11.55 -4.97
C MET A 32 7.88 10.24 -4.79
N VAL A 33 6.91 10.21 -3.87
CA VAL A 33 6.04 9.06 -3.63
C VAL A 33 5.04 8.88 -4.77
N LYS A 34 4.45 9.99 -5.24
CA LYS A 34 3.54 9.98 -6.40
C LYS A 34 4.25 9.45 -7.64
N GLU A 35 5.47 9.90 -7.89
CA GLU A 35 6.27 9.48 -9.04
C GLU A 35 6.69 8.01 -8.94
N ALA A 36 6.98 7.53 -7.72
CA ALA A 36 7.23 6.13 -7.47
C ALA A 36 6.02 5.23 -7.77
N ILE A 37 4.82 5.67 -7.40
CA ILE A 37 3.58 4.94 -7.72
C ILE A 37 3.32 4.99 -9.23
N ARG A 38 3.45 6.15 -9.88
CA ARG A 38 3.30 6.30 -11.35
C ARG A 38 4.26 5.36 -12.10
N ARG A 39 5.50 5.28 -11.65
CA ARG A 39 6.51 4.39 -12.25
C ARG A 39 6.09 2.92 -12.18
N GLU A 40 5.61 2.45 -11.03
CA GLU A 40 5.18 1.05 -10.90
C GLU A 40 3.86 0.77 -11.63
N PHE A 41 3.00 1.78 -11.81
CA PHE A 41 1.84 1.69 -12.71
C PHE A 41 2.29 1.43 -14.15
N LEU A 42 3.22 2.24 -14.67
CA LEU A 42 3.75 2.09 -16.04
C LEU A 42 4.42 0.74 -16.27
N ARG A 43 5.01 0.16 -15.22
CA ARG A 43 5.62 -1.19 -15.22
C ARG A 43 4.62 -2.33 -15.09
N ARG A 44 3.33 -2.04 -14.96
CA ARG A 44 2.26 -3.03 -14.74
C ARG A 44 2.45 -3.87 -13.47
N HIS A 45 3.10 -3.31 -12.45
CA HIS A 45 3.30 -3.95 -11.14
C HIS A 45 2.25 -3.51 -10.10
N LEU A 46 1.20 -2.81 -10.55
CA LEU A 46 0.08 -2.41 -9.72
C LEU A 46 -1.14 -3.26 -10.00
N ILE A 47 -1.77 -3.74 -8.92
CA ILE A 47 -3.12 -4.28 -8.95
C ILE A 47 -4.03 -3.24 -8.32
N ILE A 48 -5.08 -2.86 -9.02
CA ILE A 48 -6.00 -1.79 -8.60
C ILE A 48 -7.31 -2.41 -8.11
N GLY A 49 -7.81 -1.93 -6.97
CA GLY A 49 -9.09 -2.32 -6.40
C GLY A 49 -8.98 -3.48 -5.41
N LEU A 50 -9.68 -3.34 -4.27
CA LEU A 50 -9.55 -4.26 -3.14
C LEU A 50 -9.94 -5.71 -3.49
N GLU A 51 -10.96 -5.88 -4.32
CA GLU A 51 -11.40 -7.20 -4.77
C GLU A 51 -10.33 -7.91 -5.59
N SER A 52 -9.79 -7.25 -6.63
CA SER A 52 -8.72 -7.81 -7.47
C SER A 52 -7.46 -8.11 -6.66
N ILE A 53 -7.14 -7.25 -5.69
CA ILE A 53 -6.04 -7.47 -4.73
C ILE A 53 -6.28 -8.73 -3.90
N GLY A 54 -7.48 -8.91 -3.33
CA GLY A 54 -7.81 -10.10 -2.55
C GLY A 54 -7.76 -11.38 -3.39
N GLN A 55 -8.25 -11.35 -4.62
CA GLN A 55 -8.15 -12.48 -5.55
C GLN A 55 -6.69 -12.83 -5.90
N PHE A 56 -5.86 -11.82 -6.14
CA PHE A 56 -4.44 -12.02 -6.41
C PHE A 56 -3.70 -12.61 -5.22
N LEU A 57 -3.88 -12.06 -4.01
CA LEU A 57 -3.22 -12.53 -2.81
C LEU A 57 -3.61 -13.98 -2.45
N LYS A 58 -4.86 -14.37 -2.70
CA LYS A 58 -5.32 -15.76 -2.58
C LYS A 58 -4.60 -16.69 -3.57
N LYS A 59 -4.40 -16.27 -4.82
CA LYS A 59 -3.65 -17.06 -5.82
C LYS A 59 -2.17 -17.19 -5.45
N GLU A 60 -1.60 -16.12 -4.89
CA GLU A 60 -0.20 -16.04 -4.44
C GLU A 60 0.05 -16.66 -3.06
N GLU A 61 -0.97 -17.23 -2.42
CA GLU A 61 -0.91 -17.71 -1.04
C GLU A 61 0.22 -18.73 -0.82
N ARG A 62 0.47 -19.60 -1.82
CA ARG A 62 1.59 -20.57 -1.78
C ARG A 62 2.96 -19.87 -1.77
N GLY A 63 3.13 -18.79 -2.54
CA GLY A 63 4.36 -17.98 -2.57
C GLY A 63 4.54 -17.06 -1.35
N LEU A 64 3.44 -16.75 -0.65
CA LEU A 64 3.42 -15.99 0.59
C LEU A 64 3.72 -16.84 1.83
N LYS A 65 3.36 -18.14 1.82
CA LYS A 65 3.63 -19.10 2.90
C LYS A 65 5.10 -19.54 3.03
N ASN A 66 5.93 -19.30 2.02
CA ASN A 66 7.36 -19.58 2.11
C ASN A 66 8.02 -18.64 3.15
N LYS A 67 8.53 -19.25 4.23
CA LYS A 67 8.97 -18.67 5.52
C LYS A 67 10.17 -17.71 5.41
N GLY A 68 10.00 -16.57 4.75
CA GLY A 68 10.94 -15.45 4.82
C GLY A 68 10.30 -14.22 5.48
N GLN A 69 11.00 -13.56 6.39
CA GLN A 69 10.50 -12.39 7.15
C GLN A 69 10.40 -11.08 6.34
N ARG A 70 10.70 -11.09 5.04
CA ARG A 70 10.79 -9.86 4.24
C ARG A 70 9.43 -9.43 3.68
N VAL A 71 9.10 -8.15 3.84
CA VAL A 71 8.02 -7.46 3.13
C VAL A 71 8.29 -7.54 1.63
N SER A 72 7.32 -8.03 0.88
CA SER A 72 7.44 -8.23 -0.57
C SER A 72 6.31 -7.58 -1.36
N ARG A 73 5.24 -7.18 -0.66
CA ARG A 73 4.04 -6.57 -1.23
C ARG A 73 3.61 -5.42 -0.35
N LEU A 74 3.15 -4.34 -0.98
CA LEU A 74 2.72 -3.12 -0.30
C LEU A 74 1.30 -2.77 -0.74
N LEU A 75 0.38 -2.77 0.21
CA LEU A 75 -1.00 -2.32 0.05
C LEU A 75 -1.07 -0.82 0.38
N VAL A 76 -1.59 -0.03 -0.54
CA VAL A 76 -1.74 1.42 -0.37
C VAL A 76 -3.21 1.78 -0.54
N THR A 77 -3.79 2.51 0.41
CA THR A 77 -5.18 2.96 0.36
C THR A 77 -5.30 4.48 0.28
N SER A 78 -6.41 4.97 -0.27
CA SER A 78 -6.84 6.37 -0.07
C SER A 78 -7.46 6.54 1.32
N ARG A 79 -7.72 7.80 1.71
CA ARG A 79 -8.29 8.19 3.02
C ARG A 79 -9.83 8.23 3.02
N ASP A 80 -10.48 8.22 1.87
CA ASP A 80 -11.94 8.33 1.69
C ASP A 80 -12.67 6.97 1.57
N GLY A 81 -12.09 5.91 2.15
CA GLY A 81 -12.72 4.61 2.31
C GLY A 81 -13.88 4.62 3.34
N ALA A 82 -14.88 3.77 3.13
CA ALA A 82 -15.90 3.51 4.15
C ALA A 82 -15.34 2.56 5.23
N ARG A 83 -15.93 2.53 6.43
CA ARG A 83 -15.48 1.63 7.51
C ARG A 83 -15.39 0.16 7.09
N ARG A 84 -16.36 -0.35 6.32
CA ARG A 84 -16.34 -1.73 5.79
C ARG A 84 -15.13 -1.98 4.88
N PHE A 85 -14.73 -0.98 4.08
CA PHE A 85 -13.57 -1.07 3.22
C PHE A 85 -12.28 -1.21 4.05
N TYR A 86 -12.11 -0.39 5.10
CA TYR A 86 -10.93 -0.49 5.96
C TYR A 86 -10.88 -1.79 6.75
N ARG A 87 -12.02 -2.31 7.21
CA ARG A 87 -12.06 -3.62 7.88
C ARG A 87 -11.55 -4.73 6.96
N GLU A 88 -11.96 -4.72 5.69
CA GLU A 88 -11.48 -5.70 4.71
C GLU A 88 -9.99 -5.52 4.39
N VAL A 89 -9.51 -4.27 4.33
CA VAL A 89 -8.06 -3.98 4.23
C VAL A 89 -7.30 -4.59 5.41
N GLY A 90 -7.79 -4.38 6.64
CA GLY A 90 -7.19 -4.96 7.84
C GLY A 90 -7.19 -6.49 7.79
N ARG A 91 -8.30 -7.11 7.35
CA ARG A 91 -8.41 -8.57 7.19
C ARG A 91 -7.38 -9.12 6.22
N LEU A 92 -7.17 -8.46 5.07
CA LEU A 92 -6.16 -8.87 4.08
C LEU A 92 -4.74 -8.75 4.64
N ILE A 93 -4.45 -7.70 5.40
CA ILE A 93 -3.14 -7.52 6.05
C ILE A 93 -2.91 -8.65 7.05
N THR A 94 -3.84 -8.89 7.98
CA THR A 94 -3.74 -9.97 8.97
C THR A 94 -3.51 -11.34 8.31
N LEU A 95 -4.23 -11.64 7.23
CA LEU A 95 -4.13 -12.93 6.55
C LEU A 95 -2.78 -13.15 5.84
N HIS A 96 -2.15 -12.08 5.36
CA HIS A 96 -0.95 -12.15 4.51
C HIS A 96 0.32 -11.55 5.15
N GLN A 97 0.26 -11.19 6.43
CA GLN A 97 1.44 -10.87 7.21
C GLN A 97 2.39 -12.08 7.33
N PRO A 98 3.72 -11.87 7.48
CA PRO A 98 4.40 -10.56 7.56
C PRO A 98 4.78 -9.97 6.19
N ARG A 99 4.45 -10.64 5.07
CA ARG A 99 4.98 -10.27 3.74
C ARG A 99 4.20 -9.16 3.05
N LEU A 100 3.00 -8.85 3.55
CA LEU A 100 2.17 -7.73 3.14
C LEU A 100 2.24 -6.62 4.18
N MET A 101 2.69 -5.44 3.77
CA MET A 101 2.62 -4.20 4.55
C MET A 101 1.48 -3.34 4.02
N GLY A 102 0.78 -2.63 4.91
CA GLY A 102 -0.25 -1.65 4.56
C GLY A 102 0.18 -0.23 4.90
N LEU A 103 -0.20 0.73 4.06
CA LEU A 103 -0.13 2.16 4.38
C LEU A 103 -1.33 2.90 3.75
N MET A 104 -1.60 4.10 4.26
CA MET A 104 -2.61 5.00 3.72
C MET A 104 -1.94 6.25 3.17
N LEU A 105 -2.30 6.66 1.95
CA LEU A 105 -1.98 8.00 1.47
C LEU A 105 -3.02 8.99 1.98
N ASN A 106 -2.57 10.13 2.47
CA ASN A 106 -3.42 11.25 2.83
C ASN A 106 -3.99 11.93 1.57
N THR A 107 -4.87 11.23 0.88
CA THR A 107 -5.50 11.73 -0.35
C THR A 107 -6.81 10.99 -0.59
N ASP A 108 -7.70 11.57 -1.38
CA ASP A 108 -8.96 10.91 -1.78
C ASP A 108 -8.74 9.93 -2.95
N SER A 109 -9.77 9.15 -3.25
CA SER A 109 -9.70 8.11 -4.26
C SER A 109 -9.58 8.67 -5.68
N SER A 110 -10.10 9.87 -5.93
CA SER A 110 -9.97 10.56 -7.22
C SER A 110 -8.51 10.94 -7.49
N THR A 111 -7.87 11.58 -6.51
CA THR A 111 -6.47 11.98 -6.56
C THR A 111 -5.55 10.77 -6.61
N MET A 112 -5.84 9.71 -5.84
CA MET A 112 -5.12 8.44 -5.97
C MET A 112 -5.26 7.83 -7.37
N GLY A 113 -6.43 7.97 -8.00
CA GLY A 113 -6.64 7.58 -9.40
C GLY A 113 -5.74 8.32 -10.37
N SER A 114 -5.59 9.64 -10.20
CA SER A 114 -4.69 10.48 -10.99
C SER A 114 -3.21 10.13 -10.78
N ILE A 115 -2.80 9.85 -9.53
CA ILE A 115 -1.46 9.34 -9.22
C ILE A 115 -1.22 7.99 -9.91
N CYS A 116 -2.22 7.12 -9.96
CA CYS A 116 -2.13 5.84 -10.66
C CYS A 116 -2.24 5.97 -12.20
N GLY A 117 -2.18 7.18 -12.77
CA GLY A 117 -2.24 7.39 -14.22
C GLY A 117 -3.56 6.97 -14.86
N ARG A 118 -4.66 6.88 -14.10
CA ARG A 118 -5.96 6.51 -14.66
C ARG A 118 -6.56 7.68 -15.43
N LYS A 119 -7.01 7.38 -16.65
CA LYS A 119 -7.77 8.33 -17.47
C LYS A 119 -9.04 8.77 -16.74
N TYR A 120 -9.45 10.02 -16.95
CA TYR A 120 -10.69 10.60 -16.45
C TYR A 120 -10.85 10.55 -14.92
N ASN A 121 -9.75 10.59 -14.17
CA ASN A 121 -9.74 10.59 -12.70
C ASN A 121 -10.58 9.46 -12.09
N ARG A 122 -10.63 8.28 -12.74
CA ARG A 122 -11.42 7.16 -12.22
C ARG A 122 -10.95 6.80 -10.80
N PRO A 123 -11.83 6.81 -9.79
CA PRO A 123 -11.42 6.70 -8.39
C PRO A 123 -10.75 5.35 -8.12
N VAL A 124 -9.71 5.38 -7.29
CA VAL A 124 -8.93 4.23 -6.85
C VAL A 124 -8.85 4.29 -5.34
N LYS A 125 -9.38 3.28 -4.65
CA LYS A 125 -9.36 3.21 -3.17
C LYS A 125 -8.26 2.34 -2.59
N ALA A 126 -7.78 1.37 -3.37
CA ALA A 126 -6.68 0.50 -2.99
C ALA A 126 -5.83 0.15 -4.21
N ILE A 127 -4.51 0.10 -4.01
CA ILE A 127 -3.55 -0.50 -4.94
C ILE A 127 -2.65 -1.47 -4.19
N LEU A 128 -2.19 -2.51 -4.88
CA LEU A 128 -1.15 -3.41 -4.40
C LEU A 128 0.05 -3.32 -5.32
N ILE A 129 1.20 -2.99 -4.74
CA ILE A 129 2.50 -3.15 -5.37
C ILE A 129 2.92 -4.60 -5.14
N ASN A 130 2.93 -5.39 -6.21
CA ASN A 130 3.13 -6.84 -6.11
C ASN A 130 4.58 -7.29 -6.32
N HIS A 131 5.49 -6.36 -6.63
CA HIS A 131 6.89 -6.65 -6.92
C HIS A 131 7.83 -6.07 -5.86
N LYS A 132 8.76 -6.90 -5.35
CA LYS A 132 9.72 -6.55 -4.29
C LYS A 132 10.51 -5.27 -4.56
N ASP A 133 10.92 -5.04 -5.82
CA ASP A 133 11.75 -3.89 -6.18
C ASP A 133 10.91 -2.61 -6.21
N GLY A 134 9.63 -2.72 -6.59
CA GLY A 134 8.68 -1.60 -6.50
C GLY A 134 8.38 -1.23 -5.06
N VAL A 135 8.24 -2.22 -4.17
CA VAL A 135 8.11 -1.98 -2.72
C VAL A 135 9.35 -1.24 -2.18
N ALA A 136 10.55 -1.74 -2.47
CA ALA A 136 11.79 -1.10 -2.03
C ALA A 136 11.92 0.34 -2.57
N TYR A 137 11.53 0.57 -3.83
CA TYR A 137 11.58 1.89 -4.44
C TYR A 137 10.63 2.89 -3.76
N ILE A 138 9.39 2.49 -3.50
CA ILE A 138 8.41 3.34 -2.81
C ILE A 138 8.85 3.62 -1.38
N LEU A 139 9.28 2.59 -0.64
CA LEU A 139 9.76 2.79 0.74
C LEU A 139 11.01 3.69 0.79
N GLY A 140 11.89 3.60 -0.21
CA GLY A 140 13.02 4.52 -0.35
C GLY A 140 12.59 5.96 -0.64
N ALA A 141 11.56 6.14 -1.48
CA ALA A 141 10.96 7.45 -1.74
C ALA A 141 10.34 8.06 -0.47
N LEU A 142 9.71 7.25 0.39
CA LEU A 142 9.17 7.71 1.68
C LEU A 142 10.24 8.27 2.62
N ILE A 143 11.41 7.62 2.68
CA ILE A 143 12.51 8.09 3.53
C ILE A 143 13.11 9.37 2.94
N SER A 144 13.30 9.40 1.62
CA SER A 144 13.97 10.50 0.93
C SER A 144 13.12 11.77 0.86
N ALA A 145 11.79 11.62 0.87
CA ALA A 145 10.81 12.71 0.98
C ALA A 145 10.96 13.55 2.26
N LYS A 146 11.47 12.95 3.36
CA LYS A 146 11.65 13.63 4.65
C LYS A 146 12.98 14.39 4.78
N ILE A 147 13.92 14.18 3.86
CA ILE A 147 15.28 14.76 3.92
C ILE A 147 15.34 16.05 3.10
#